data_AF-A0A9D4TRA1-F1
#
_entry.id   AF-A0A9D4TRA1-F1
#
_cell.length_a   1.000
_cell.length_b   1.000
_cell.length_c   1.000
_cell.angle_alpha   90.00
_cell.angle_beta   90.00
_cell.angle_gamma   90.00
#
_symmetry.space_group_name_H-M   'P 1'
#
loop_
_entity.id
_entity.type
_entity.pdbx_description
1 polymer ?
#
loop_
_entity_poly.entity_id
_entity_poly.type
_entity_poly.pdbx_seq_one_letter_code
_entity_poly.pdbx_strand_id
1 'polypeptide(L)'
;MTDDAIDVVSKRCAHEDCDIFVSRKMWCATHDVEAVHQRRQRVRENQVAAFLSNSGFQWSKWNKQLGEPACGRYRPDFVYSLDTHVVIVEVDEDQHSTYDQSCERKRMLDIFSSFGGTPVTFLRYNPDIFQIGGATVRRTKQIRLQTLARRLQAALNTVPTNVLTIEYLFYNGADVSTYHVSPDDPSFVLHPVNSK
;
A
#
# COMPACT_ATOMS: atom_id res chain seq x y z
N MET A 1 -21.74 -52.48 8.31
CA MET A 1 -21.10 -51.73 9.41
C MET A 1 -19.89 -51.07 8.79
N THR A 2 -19.99 -49.78 8.47
CA THR A 2 -18.82 -49.01 8.03
C THR A 2 -18.02 -48.64 9.26
N ASP A 3 -16.76 -49.05 9.26
CA ASP A 3 -15.76 -48.73 10.27
C ASP A 3 -15.54 -47.21 10.27
N ASP A 4 -16.05 -46.51 11.28
CA ASP A 4 -15.79 -45.08 11.48
C ASP A 4 -14.36 -44.93 12.00
N ALA A 5 -13.42 -44.81 11.07
CA ALA A 5 -12.03 -44.47 11.39
C ALA A 5 -11.98 -43.04 11.96
N ILE A 6 -11.85 -42.92 13.28
CA ILE A 6 -11.68 -41.65 13.97
C ILE A 6 -10.21 -41.24 13.87
N ASP A 7 -9.94 -40.15 13.16
CA ASP A 7 -8.62 -39.52 13.13
C ASP A 7 -8.37 -38.74 14.44
N VAL A 8 -7.48 -39.27 15.28
CA VAL A 8 -7.11 -38.71 16.60
C VAL A 8 -5.85 -37.83 16.52
N VAL A 9 -5.17 -37.78 15.38
CA VAL A 9 -3.86 -37.13 15.24
C VAL A 9 -3.97 -35.75 14.60
N SER A 10 -4.87 -35.57 13.65
CA SER A 10 -4.99 -34.32 12.90
C SER A 10 -5.72 -33.23 13.70
N LYS A 11 -5.08 -32.06 13.87
CA LYS A 11 -5.71 -30.89 14.49
C LYS A 11 -6.76 -30.31 13.55
N ARG A 12 -7.93 -29.95 14.09
CA ARG A 12 -9.00 -29.25 13.36
C ARG A 12 -8.95 -27.74 13.60
N CYS A 13 -9.55 -26.98 12.69
CA CYS A 13 -9.77 -25.56 12.87
C CYS A 13 -10.57 -25.30 14.15
N ALA A 14 -10.21 -24.26 14.91
CA ALA A 14 -10.91 -23.89 16.15
C ALA A 14 -12.24 -23.14 15.95
N HIS A 15 -12.74 -23.04 14.70
CA HIS A 15 -14.02 -22.37 14.44
C HIS A 15 -15.15 -23.37 14.66
N GLU A 16 -16.20 -22.92 15.35
CA GLU A 16 -17.42 -23.70 15.52
C GLU A 16 -17.91 -24.17 14.14
N ASP A 17 -18.26 -25.46 14.05
CA ASP A 17 -18.72 -26.10 12.81
C ASP A 17 -17.73 -26.09 11.62
N CYS A 18 -16.41 -26.02 11.86
CA CYS A 18 -15.39 -26.14 10.82
C CYS A 18 -14.54 -27.42 10.92
N ASP A 19 -14.74 -28.34 9.98
CA ASP A 19 -14.03 -29.63 9.93
C ASP A 19 -12.71 -29.62 9.14
N ILE A 20 -12.19 -28.44 8.82
CA ILE A 20 -10.93 -28.33 8.07
C ILE A 20 -9.75 -28.70 8.98
N PHE A 21 -8.96 -29.69 8.55
CA PHE A 21 -7.71 -30.05 9.20
C PHE A 21 -6.64 -28.97 8.99
N VAL A 22 -5.91 -28.65 10.06
CA VAL A 22 -4.84 -27.64 10.11
C VAL A 22 -3.56 -28.28 10.62
N SER A 23 -2.43 -27.93 10.00
CA SER A 23 -1.14 -28.57 10.33
C SER A 23 -0.49 -27.95 11.58
N ARG A 24 -0.28 -26.62 11.57
CA ARG A 24 0.43 -25.89 12.64
C ARG A 24 -0.37 -24.76 13.27
N LYS A 25 -1.31 -24.17 12.53
CA LYS A 25 -2.11 -23.03 12.98
C LYS A 25 -3.37 -23.50 13.71
N MET A 26 -3.91 -22.65 14.57
CA MET A 26 -5.18 -22.88 15.28
C MET A 26 -6.41 -22.69 14.39
N TRP A 27 -6.29 -21.86 13.35
CA TRP A 27 -7.37 -21.50 12.44
C TRP A 27 -7.02 -21.89 11.01
N CYS A 28 -8.02 -22.31 10.23
CA CYS A 28 -7.85 -22.57 8.80
C CYS A 28 -7.75 -21.25 8.02
N ALA A 29 -7.34 -21.28 6.75
CA ALA A 29 -7.10 -20.08 5.95
C ALA A 29 -8.33 -19.16 5.76
N THR A 30 -9.55 -19.63 6.04
CA THR A 30 -10.79 -18.84 5.94
C THR A 30 -11.25 -18.27 7.29
N HIS A 31 -10.79 -18.84 8.41
CA HIS A 31 -11.12 -18.39 9.76
C HIS A 31 -9.93 -17.75 10.48
N ASP A 32 -8.73 -17.84 9.91
CA ASP A 32 -7.56 -17.07 10.30
C ASP A 32 -7.71 -15.63 9.77
N VAL A 33 -8.18 -14.72 10.62
CA VAL A 33 -8.46 -13.32 10.27
C VAL A 33 -7.24 -12.64 9.62
N GLU A 34 -6.04 -12.92 10.13
CA GLU A 34 -4.79 -12.38 9.60
C GLU A 34 -4.51 -12.91 8.18
N ALA A 35 -4.69 -14.21 7.96
CA ALA A 35 -4.52 -14.80 6.63
C ALA A 35 -5.58 -14.30 5.64
N VAL A 36 -6.80 -14.05 6.09
CA VAL A 36 -7.88 -13.47 5.28
C VAL A 36 -7.53 -12.04 4.89
N HIS A 37 -7.07 -11.22 5.83
CA HIS A 37 -6.63 -9.85 5.58
C HIS A 37 -5.49 -9.81 4.55
N GLN A 38 -4.41 -10.57 4.77
CA GLN A 38 -3.27 -10.65 3.83
C GLN A 38 -3.68 -11.12 2.43
N ARG A 39 -4.65 -12.03 2.33
CA ARG A 39 -5.16 -12.50 1.02
C ARG A 39 -5.95 -11.40 0.31
N ARG A 40 -6.82 -10.67 1.03
CA ARG A 40 -7.54 -9.51 0.47
C ARG A 40 -6.54 -8.49 -0.04
N GLN A 41 -5.45 -8.29 0.71
CA GLN A 41 -4.40 -7.37 0.36
C GLN A 41 -3.76 -7.65 -1.00
N ARG A 42 -3.28 -8.89 -1.12
CA ARG A 42 -2.72 -9.37 -2.37
C ARG A 42 -3.72 -9.29 -3.53
N VAL A 43 -5.01 -9.49 -3.29
CA VAL A 43 -6.02 -9.39 -4.36
C VAL A 43 -6.15 -7.96 -4.87
N ARG A 44 -6.17 -6.95 -4.00
CA ARG A 44 -6.25 -5.54 -4.44
C ARG A 44 -4.96 -5.09 -5.10
N GLU A 45 -3.81 -5.38 -4.50
CA GLU A 45 -2.49 -5.13 -5.08
C GLU A 45 -2.40 -5.72 -6.50
N ASN A 46 -2.77 -7.00 -6.68
CA ASN A 46 -2.75 -7.66 -7.98
C ASN A 46 -3.70 -7.00 -9.00
N GLN A 47 -4.86 -6.50 -8.55
CA GLN A 47 -5.78 -5.77 -9.41
C GLN A 47 -5.20 -4.43 -9.88
N VAL A 48 -4.48 -3.72 -9.01
CA VAL A 48 -3.76 -2.50 -9.37
C VAL A 48 -2.59 -2.82 -10.30
N ALA A 49 -1.80 -3.85 -9.99
CA ALA A 49 -0.69 -4.31 -10.82
C ALA A 49 -1.15 -4.62 -12.25
N ALA A 50 -2.22 -5.40 -12.40
CA ALA A 50 -2.79 -5.75 -13.71
C ALA A 50 -3.29 -4.52 -14.46
N PHE A 51 -3.91 -3.55 -13.77
CA PHE A 51 -4.34 -2.31 -14.42
C PHE A 51 -3.16 -1.47 -14.90
N LEU A 52 -2.14 -1.28 -14.06
CA LEU A 52 -0.97 -0.46 -14.38
C LEU A 52 -0.14 -1.08 -15.52
N SER A 53 0.09 -2.39 -15.48
CA SER A 53 0.82 -3.10 -16.55
C SER A 53 0.09 -3.02 -17.89
N ASN A 54 -1.23 -3.25 -17.90
CA ASN A 54 -2.06 -3.09 -19.10
C ASN A 54 -2.14 -1.64 -19.60
N SER A 55 -1.87 -0.67 -18.72
CA SER A 55 -1.78 0.75 -19.08
C SER A 55 -0.39 1.18 -19.54
N GLY A 56 0.58 0.24 -19.62
CA GLY A 56 1.93 0.49 -20.13
C GLY A 56 2.96 0.88 -19.08
N PHE A 57 2.61 0.92 -17.80
CA PHE A 57 3.56 1.24 -16.73
C PHE A 57 4.43 0.02 -16.39
N GLN A 58 5.75 0.21 -16.36
CA GLN A 58 6.73 -0.82 -16.00
C GLN A 58 7.49 -0.40 -14.75
N TRP A 59 7.37 -1.18 -13.68
CA TRP A 59 8.05 -0.91 -12.41
C TRP A 59 9.46 -1.52 -12.39
N SER A 60 10.39 -0.88 -11.67
CA SER A 60 11.73 -1.40 -11.41
C SER A 60 11.72 -2.48 -10.31
N LYS A 61 10.83 -2.36 -9.33
CA LYS A 61 10.62 -3.34 -8.24
C LYS A 61 9.14 -3.47 -7.89
N TRP A 62 8.72 -4.69 -7.55
CA TRP A 62 7.37 -5.00 -7.03
C TRP A 62 7.46 -5.92 -5.83
N ASN A 63 6.91 -5.51 -4.68
CA ASN A 63 6.90 -6.27 -3.42
C ASN A 63 8.28 -6.79 -2.98
N LYS A 64 9.35 -6.08 -3.36
CA LYS A 64 10.74 -6.43 -3.04
C LYS A 64 11.28 -5.53 -1.94
N GLN A 65 12.12 -6.11 -1.09
CA GLN A 65 12.77 -5.36 -0.03
C GLN A 65 13.69 -4.28 -0.62
N LEU A 66 13.61 -3.07 -0.08
CA LEU A 66 14.59 -2.01 -0.31
C LEU A 66 15.69 -2.06 0.75
N GLY A 67 16.93 -1.80 0.33
CA GLY A 67 18.08 -1.66 1.22
C GLY A 67 18.65 -2.95 1.82
N GLU A 68 19.74 -2.80 2.55
CA GLU A 68 20.35 -3.86 3.36
C GLU A 68 19.50 -4.19 4.59
N PRO A 69 19.59 -5.41 5.17
CA PRO A 69 18.78 -5.84 6.32
C PRO A 69 18.81 -4.89 7.54
N ALA A 70 19.86 -4.08 7.67
CA ALA A 70 20.06 -3.14 8.77
C ALA A 70 19.25 -1.83 8.65
N CYS A 71 18.83 -1.42 7.44
CA CYS A 71 18.14 -0.14 7.20
C CYS A 71 16.61 -0.28 7.03
N GLY A 72 16.04 -1.42 7.42
CA GLY A 72 14.59 -1.65 7.40
C GLY A 72 14.16 -2.67 6.34
N ARG A 73 13.19 -3.52 6.70
CA ARG A 73 12.61 -4.55 5.82
C ARG A 73 11.43 -4.01 5.02
N TYR A 74 11.56 -2.83 4.43
CA TYR A 74 10.46 -2.21 3.72
C TYR A 74 10.28 -2.81 2.33
N ARG A 75 9.05 -3.14 1.97
CA ARG A 75 8.65 -3.68 0.67
C ARG A 75 7.57 -2.77 0.11
N PRO A 76 7.94 -1.73 -0.65
CA PRO A 76 6.97 -0.93 -1.36
C PRO A 76 6.24 -1.79 -2.36
N ASP A 77 4.99 -1.42 -2.65
CA ASP A 77 4.21 -2.18 -3.62
C ASP A 77 4.82 -1.99 -5.01
N PHE A 78 4.85 -0.77 -5.55
CA PHE A 78 5.46 -0.53 -6.86
C PHE A 78 6.50 0.58 -6.79
N VAL A 79 7.72 0.30 -7.29
CA VAL A 79 8.79 1.29 -7.40
C VAL A 79 9.10 1.56 -8.86
N TYR A 80 9.21 2.83 -9.21
CA TYR A 80 9.69 3.32 -10.49
C TYR A 80 10.95 4.14 -10.22
N SER A 81 12.09 3.62 -10.67
CA SER A 81 13.39 4.29 -10.49
C SER A 81 13.77 4.95 -11.81
N LEU A 82 13.89 6.28 -11.79
CA LEU A 82 14.40 7.08 -12.90
C LEU A 82 15.75 7.65 -12.51
N ASP A 83 16.51 8.12 -13.50
CA ASP A 83 17.82 8.74 -13.26
C ASP A 83 17.74 10.03 -12.41
N THR A 84 16.57 10.67 -12.38
CA THR A 84 16.36 11.97 -11.71
C THR A 84 15.60 11.87 -10.40
N HIS A 85 14.72 10.88 -10.24
CA HIS A 85 13.85 10.74 -9.08
C HIS A 85 13.25 9.34 -8.98
N VAL A 86 12.59 9.06 -7.87
CA VAL A 86 11.88 7.79 -7.62
C VAL A 86 10.40 8.07 -7.41
N VAL A 87 9.55 7.26 -8.03
CA VAL A 87 8.10 7.25 -7.75
C VAL A 87 7.74 5.91 -7.11
N ILE A 88 7.03 5.96 -5.99
CA ILE A 88 6.56 4.79 -5.25
C ILE A 88 5.03 4.84 -5.24
N VAL A 89 4.38 3.73 -5.60
CA VAL A 89 2.93 3.57 -5.45
C VAL A 89 2.68 2.56 -4.35
N GLU A 90 1.86 2.94 -3.36
CA GLU A 90 1.37 2.07 -2.28
C GLU A 90 -0.13 1.86 -2.42
N VAL A 91 -0.59 0.62 -2.23
CA VAL A 91 -2.00 0.23 -2.20
C VAL A 91 -2.44 0.13 -0.74
N ASP A 92 -2.99 1.22 -0.24
CA ASP A 92 -3.33 1.39 1.17
C ASP A 92 -4.77 0.95 1.46
N GLU A 93 -4.96 -0.34 1.67
CA GLU A 93 -6.25 -0.88 2.12
C GLU A 93 -6.67 -0.35 3.48
N ASP A 94 -7.98 -0.15 3.62
CA ASP A 94 -8.57 0.47 4.81
C ASP A 94 -7.85 1.80 5.16
N GLN A 95 -7.33 2.50 4.14
CA GLN A 95 -6.55 3.75 4.28
C GLN A 95 -5.27 3.61 5.12
N HIS A 96 -4.77 2.38 5.30
CA HIS A 96 -3.67 2.08 6.21
C HIS A 96 -3.93 2.52 7.66
N SER A 97 -5.21 2.55 8.08
CA SER A 97 -5.63 3.14 9.37
C SER A 97 -5.22 2.34 10.61
N THR A 98 -4.69 1.13 10.43
CA THR A 98 -4.30 0.22 11.51
C THR A 98 -2.92 0.51 12.08
N TYR A 99 -2.08 1.27 11.37
CA TYR A 99 -0.75 1.66 11.84
C TYR A 99 -0.75 3.03 12.53
N ASP A 100 0.08 3.17 13.57
CA ASP A 100 0.36 4.47 14.16
C ASP A 100 0.99 5.40 13.10
N GLN A 101 0.39 6.57 12.91
CA GLN A 101 0.82 7.59 11.94
C GLN A 101 2.29 8.00 12.16
N SER A 102 2.78 7.94 13.41
CA SER A 102 4.17 8.24 13.74
C SER A 102 5.14 7.22 13.14
N CYS A 103 4.78 5.93 13.21
CA CYS A 103 5.53 4.82 12.63
C CYS A 103 5.53 4.90 11.11
N GLU A 104 4.39 5.23 10.49
CA GLU A 104 4.29 5.30 9.03
C GLU A 104 5.08 6.48 8.45
N ARG A 105 5.11 7.62 9.16
CA ARG A 105 5.98 8.73 8.78
C ARG A 105 7.45 8.35 8.85
N LYS A 106 7.86 7.70 9.95
CA LYS A 106 9.24 7.22 10.10
C LYS A 106 9.61 6.26 8.96
N ARG A 107 8.71 5.32 8.64
CA ARG A 107 8.86 4.38 7.52
C ARG A 107 9.09 5.10 6.19
N MET A 108 8.28 6.10 5.85
CA MET A 108 8.46 6.92 4.64
C MET A 108 9.80 7.65 4.61
N LEU A 109 10.24 8.20 5.75
CA LEU A 109 11.54 8.86 5.86
C LEU A 109 12.71 7.88 5.75
N ASP A 110 12.60 6.68 6.32
CA ASP A 110 13.63 5.64 6.21
C ASP A 110 13.80 5.19 4.74
N ILE A 111 12.69 5.05 4.00
CA ILE A 111 12.71 4.75 2.56
C ILE A 111 13.36 5.87 1.77
N PHE A 112 12.93 7.12 2.00
CA PHE A 112 13.53 8.29 1.36
C PHE A 112 15.05 8.32 1.60
N SER A 113 15.48 8.07 2.84
CA SER A 113 16.88 8.03 3.23
C SER A 113 17.65 6.92 2.50
N SER A 114 17.01 5.78 2.23
CA SER A 114 17.61 4.67 1.47
C SER A 114 17.94 5.02 0.01
N PHE A 115 17.36 6.09 -0.54
CA PHE A 115 17.64 6.58 -1.89
C PHE A 115 18.70 7.70 -1.94
N GLY A 116 19.38 7.99 -0.82
CA GLY A 116 20.60 8.80 -0.80
C GLY A 116 20.44 10.24 -1.28
N GLY A 117 19.28 10.86 -1.01
CA GLY A 117 18.99 12.24 -1.42
C GLY A 117 18.33 12.37 -2.80
N THR A 118 18.08 11.26 -3.50
CA THR A 118 17.24 11.26 -4.70
C THR A 118 15.80 11.67 -4.33
N PRO A 119 15.18 12.63 -5.03
CA PRO A 119 13.80 13.01 -4.76
C PRO A 119 12.83 11.82 -4.86
N VAL A 120 11.91 11.71 -3.90
CA VAL A 120 10.92 10.61 -3.86
C VAL A 120 9.50 11.17 -3.88
N THR A 121 8.66 10.59 -4.73
CA THR A 121 7.21 10.84 -4.74
C THR A 121 6.46 9.56 -4.35
N PHE A 122 5.68 9.62 -3.27
CA PHE A 122 4.75 8.56 -2.87
C PHE A 122 3.35 8.86 -3.40
N LEU A 123 2.76 7.91 -4.12
CA LEU A 123 1.36 7.89 -4.52
C LEU A 123 0.64 6.82 -3.71
N ARG A 124 -0.07 7.26 -2.68
CA ARG A 124 -0.76 6.42 -1.70
C ARG A 124 -2.21 6.23 -2.10
N TYR A 125 -2.50 5.09 -2.71
CA TYR A 125 -3.78 4.79 -3.31
C TYR A 125 -4.64 3.94 -2.38
N ASN A 126 -5.69 4.55 -1.82
CA ASN A 126 -6.75 3.77 -1.19
C ASN A 126 -7.61 3.12 -2.29
N PRO A 127 -7.90 1.80 -2.25
CA PRO A 127 -8.88 1.15 -3.12
C PRO A 127 -10.30 1.07 -2.52
N ASP A 128 -10.47 1.39 -1.24
CA ASP A 128 -11.68 1.15 -0.44
C ASP A 128 -12.55 2.40 -0.27
N ILE A 129 -13.72 2.25 0.34
CA ILE A 129 -14.66 3.35 0.55
C ILE A 129 -13.99 4.45 1.41
N PHE A 130 -14.30 5.71 1.11
CA PHE A 130 -13.82 6.88 1.85
C PHE A 130 -14.92 7.92 2.00
N GLN A 131 -14.70 8.86 2.91
CA GLN A 131 -15.67 9.88 3.31
C GLN A 131 -15.11 11.29 3.15
N ILE A 132 -15.92 12.25 2.70
CA ILE A 132 -15.58 13.68 2.70
C ILE A 132 -16.65 14.39 3.53
N GLY A 133 -16.23 15.15 4.54
CA GLY A 133 -17.17 15.82 5.46
C GLY A 133 -18.13 14.85 6.17
N GLY A 134 -17.69 13.62 6.44
CA GLY A 134 -18.51 12.57 7.06
C GLY A 134 -19.47 11.84 6.13
N ALA A 135 -19.59 12.26 4.87
CA ALA A 135 -20.43 11.59 3.87
C ALA A 135 -19.61 10.63 3.00
N THR A 136 -20.12 9.41 2.79
CA THR A 136 -19.52 8.46 1.84
C THR A 136 -19.55 9.03 0.43
N VAL A 137 -18.37 9.12 -0.19
CA VAL A 137 -18.24 9.62 -1.56
C VAL A 137 -18.17 8.46 -2.53
N ARG A 138 -19.03 8.49 -3.57
CA ARG A 138 -18.99 7.48 -4.62
C ARG A 138 -17.97 7.86 -5.68
N ARG A 139 -16.88 7.10 -5.75
CA ARG A 139 -15.95 7.05 -6.88
C ARG A 139 -15.88 5.61 -7.36
N THR A 140 -16.13 5.39 -8.65
CA THR A 140 -16.04 4.04 -9.21
C THR A 140 -14.59 3.59 -9.19
N LYS A 141 -14.35 2.27 -9.10
CA LYS A 141 -13.01 1.69 -9.20
C LYS A 141 -12.28 2.18 -10.45
N GLN A 142 -12.98 2.31 -11.57
CA GLN A 142 -12.40 2.81 -12.83
C GLN A 142 -11.91 4.25 -12.72
N ILE A 143 -12.71 5.17 -12.16
CA ILE A 143 -12.31 6.58 -11.98
C ILE A 143 -11.07 6.67 -11.08
N ARG A 144 -11.03 5.83 -10.03
CA ARG A 144 -9.93 5.80 -9.08
C ARG A 144 -8.63 5.32 -9.72
N LEU A 145 -8.69 4.20 -10.44
CA LEU A 145 -7.55 3.65 -11.18
C LEU A 145 -7.05 4.60 -12.29
N GLN A 146 -7.97 5.22 -13.04
CA GLN A 146 -7.61 6.23 -14.03
C GLN A 146 -6.94 7.46 -13.40
N THR A 147 -7.37 7.84 -12.20
CA THR A 147 -6.72 8.93 -11.46
C THR A 147 -5.34 8.53 -10.99
N LEU A 148 -5.17 7.34 -10.43
CA LEU A 148 -3.85 6.79 -10.09
C LEU A 148 -2.91 6.80 -11.32
N ALA A 149 -3.34 6.26 -12.45
CA ALA A 149 -2.54 6.26 -13.69
C ALA A 149 -2.15 7.67 -14.14
N ARG A 150 -3.08 8.63 -14.06
CA ARG A 150 -2.80 10.03 -14.41
C ARG A 150 -1.76 10.66 -13.49
N ARG A 151 -1.87 10.44 -12.17
CA ARG A 151 -0.92 10.97 -11.18
C ARG A 151 0.44 10.29 -11.32
N LEU A 152 0.46 8.98 -11.54
CA LEU A 152 1.69 8.23 -11.83
C LEU A 152 2.38 8.74 -13.08
N GLN A 153 1.67 8.88 -14.20
CA GLN A 153 2.25 9.41 -15.43
C GLN A 153 2.82 10.82 -15.23
N ALA A 154 2.12 11.69 -14.51
CA ALA A 154 2.58 13.04 -14.20
C ALA A 154 3.85 13.02 -13.34
N ALA A 155 3.89 12.18 -12.31
CA ALA A 155 5.05 12.02 -11.44
C ALA A 155 6.26 11.50 -12.22
N LEU A 156 6.10 10.47 -13.04
CA LEU A 156 7.20 9.91 -13.86
C LEU A 156 7.78 10.92 -14.87
N ASN A 157 6.95 11.83 -15.37
CA ASN A 157 7.35 12.80 -16.41
C ASN A 157 7.88 14.12 -15.84
N THR A 158 7.81 14.34 -14.52
CA THR A 158 8.13 15.62 -13.90
C THR A 158 9.19 15.43 -12.83
N VAL A 159 10.36 16.04 -13.02
CA VAL A 159 11.39 16.05 -11.97
C VAL A 159 10.86 16.85 -10.77
N PRO A 160 10.74 16.24 -9.57
CA PRO A 160 10.25 16.93 -8.39
C PRO A 160 11.21 18.05 -7.97
N THR A 161 10.66 19.21 -7.60
CA THR A 161 11.44 20.29 -6.95
C THR A 161 11.61 20.05 -5.46
N ASN A 162 10.72 19.26 -4.87
CA ASN A 162 10.72 18.89 -3.46
C ASN A 162 11.47 17.57 -3.27
N VAL A 163 12.17 17.43 -2.14
CA VAL A 163 12.91 16.18 -1.84
C VAL A 163 11.97 15.01 -1.55
N LEU A 164 10.80 15.30 -0.97
CA LEU A 164 9.77 14.32 -0.71
C LEU A 164 8.40 14.91 -1.07
N THR A 165 7.62 14.18 -1.86
CA THR A 165 6.22 14.47 -2.14
C THR A 165 5.37 13.27 -1.77
N ILE A 166 4.22 13.49 -1.13
CA ILE A 166 3.27 12.44 -0.78
C ILE A 166 1.90 12.87 -1.26
N GLU A 167 1.26 12.02 -2.05
CA GLU A 167 -0.12 12.21 -2.49
C GLU A 167 -0.98 11.08 -1.97
N TYR A 168 -1.99 11.41 -1.18
CA TYR A 168 -3.03 10.47 -0.77
C TYR A 168 -4.18 10.58 -1.76
N LEU A 169 -4.57 9.45 -2.34
CA LEU A 169 -5.63 9.34 -3.34
C LEU A 169 -6.83 8.61 -2.72
N PHE A 170 -7.98 9.28 -2.70
CA PHE A 170 -9.27 8.77 -2.21
C PHE A 170 -9.27 8.42 -0.72
N TYR A 171 -8.72 9.32 0.09
CA TYR A 171 -8.70 9.21 1.55
C TYR A 171 -9.85 9.98 2.18
N ASN A 172 -10.11 9.71 3.45
CA ASN A 172 -11.05 10.53 4.21
C ASN A 172 -10.59 12.00 4.16
N GLY A 173 -11.51 12.90 3.81
CA GLY A 173 -11.28 14.33 3.70
C GLY A 173 -11.10 14.85 2.27
N ALA A 174 -10.57 14.05 1.33
CA ALA A 174 -10.34 14.53 -0.04
C ALA A 174 -10.21 13.40 -1.09
N ASP A 175 -10.57 13.72 -2.34
CA ASP A 175 -10.23 12.86 -3.49
C ASP A 175 -8.71 12.79 -3.69
N VAL A 176 -8.00 13.91 -3.50
CA VAL A 176 -6.54 14.01 -3.54
C VAL A 176 -6.08 15.00 -2.49
N SER A 177 -5.09 14.64 -1.68
CA SER A 177 -4.36 15.57 -0.81
C SER A 177 -2.87 15.39 -0.99
N THR A 178 -2.15 16.49 -1.18
CA THR A 178 -0.71 16.49 -1.46
C THR A 178 0.05 17.16 -0.32
N TYR A 179 1.16 16.55 0.06
CA TYR A 179 2.11 17.05 1.04
C TYR A 179 3.51 17.02 0.46
N HIS A 180 4.38 17.92 0.89
CA HIS A 180 5.76 17.93 0.46
C HIS A 180 6.73 18.33 1.57
N VAL A 181 7.99 17.99 1.37
CA VAL A 181 9.15 18.48 2.12
C VAL A 181 10.03 19.27 1.17
N SER A 182 10.28 20.53 1.50
CA SER A 182 11.19 21.40 0.74
C SER A 182 12.64 20.91 0.86
N PRO A 183 13.50 21.07 -0.16
CA PRO A 183 14.92 20.76 -0.05
C PRO A 183 15.63 21.50 1.09
N ASP A 184 15.14 22.68 1.45
CA ASP A 184 15.73 23.54 2.48
C ASP A 184 15.13 23.31 3.88
N ASP A 185 14.26 22.30 4.06
CA ASP A 185 13.64 21.99 5.37
C ASP A 185 14.43 20.90 6.12
N PRO A 186 15.32 21.26 7.07
CA PRO A 186 16.11 20.29 7.83
C PRO A 186 15.28 19.46 8.81
N SER A 187 14.03 19.86 9.07
CA SER A 187 13.12 19.19 10.00
C SER A 187 12.22 18.15 9.33
N PHE A 188 12.28 18.02 8.00
CA PHE A 188 11.47 17.10 7.20
C PHE A 188 9.96 17.17 7.52
N VAL A 189 9.46 18.38 7.76
CA VAL A 189 8.05 18.60 8.08
C VAL A 189 7.22 18.53 6.79
N LEU A 190 6.12 17.79 6.84
CA LEU A 190 5.18 17.67 5.74
C LEU A 190 4.27 18.90 5.69
N HIS A 191 4.41 19.70 4.63
CA HIS A 191 3.58 20.87 4.40
C HIS A 191 2.45 20.54 3.43
N PRO A 192 1.17 20.80 3.77
CA PRO A 192 0.06 20.59 2.85
C PRO A 192 0.18 21.54 1.66
N VAL A 193 -0.04 21.03 0.45
CA VAL A 193 -0.22 21.85 -0.74
C VAL A 193 -1.69 22.23 -0.79
N ASN A 194 -2.00 23.50 -0.49
CA ASN A 194 -3.33 24.01 -0.73
C ASN A 194 -3.58 24.03 -2.24
N SER A 195 -4.54 23.23 -2.70
CA SER A 195 -5.06 23.33 -4.06
C SER A 195 -5.60 24.76 -4.25
N LYS A 196 -5.02 25.50 -5.20
CA LYS A 196 -5.65 26.71 -5.75
C LYS A 196 -6.86 26.33 -6.59
#